data_AF-A0A7J4SH59-F1
#
_entry.id   AF-A0A7J4SH59-F1
#
_cell.length_a   1.000
_cell.length_b   1.000
_cell.length_c   1.000
_cell.angle_alpha   90.00
_cell.angle_beta   90.00
_cell.angle_gamma   90.00
#
_symmetry.space_group_name_H-M   'P 1'
#
loop_
_entity.id
_entity.type
_entity.pdbx_description
1 polymer ?
#
loop_
_entity_poly.entity_id
_entity_poly.type
_entity_poly.pdbx_seq_one_letter_code
_entity_poly.pdbx_strand_id
1 'polypeptide(L)'
;LIIMTDGVSQKVKLRSIAVMCGIVYVLNIVRLVAFYPIAVDSCSLDPNNPSCLNPVWQYHEAIYNWGFLLVLVVMWLIWFLKVRGTSTSIDSSSEKYHISFRKSWSKVHYAILGFVLLMLISSAYSVTNNEEAMQAKETLDFCSFSSISTNQCMAAQNTWDNAINTAWSMAFIGLLIAAGVAIKIDKRDTSSKESALSESE
;
A
#
# COMPACT_ATOMS: atom_id res chain seq x y z
N LEU A 1 12.87 1.47 -3.43
CA LEU A 1 13.81 2.37 -4.15
C LEU A 1 14.24 3.58 -3.33
N ILE A 2 13.34 4.54 -3.01
CA ILE A 2 13.70 5.79 -2.30
C ILE A 2 14.37 5.57 -0.92
N ILE A 3 13.93 4.57 -0.15
CA ILE A 3 14.47 4.30 1.19
C ILE A 3 15.96 3.90 1.14
N MET A 4 16.36 3.13 0.11
CA MET A 4 17.72 2.62 -0.06
C MET A 4 18.69 3.61 -0.71
N THR A 5 18.24 4.82 -1.07
CA THR A 5 19.12 5.87 -1.58
C THR A 5 19.85 6.55 -0.41
N ASP A 6 21.16 6.38 -0.31
CA ASP A 6 21.99 7.00 0.73
C ASP A 6 22.22 8.50 0.49
N GLY A 7 22.49 9.26 1.56
CA GLY A 7 22.82 10.69 1.49
C GLY A 7 21.64 11.68 1.49
N VAL A 8 20.40 11.22 1.73
CA VAL A 8 19.19 12.06 1.73
C VAL A 8 18.54 12.06 3.11
N SER A 9 18.15 13.24 3.59
CA SER A 9 17.47 13.40 4.89
C SER A 9 16.16 12.63 4.97
N GLN A 10 15.83 12.09 6.14
CA GLN A 10 14.64 11.24 6.33
C GLN A 10 13.33 11.97 5.97
N LYS A 11 13.26 13.28 6.18
CA LYS A 11 12.10 14.10 5.81
C LYS A 11 11.88 14.19 4.31
N VAL A 12 12.96 14.35 3.53
CA VAL A 12 12.87 14.38 2.07
C VAL A 12 12.51 13.01 1.52
N LYS A 13 13.06 11.93 2.12
CA LYS A 13 12.65 10.55 1.79
C LYS A 13 11.15 10.35 2.01
N LEU A 14 10.63 10.70 3.20
CA LEU A 14 9.21 10.49 3.53
C LEU A 14 8.27 11.36 2.68
N ARG A 15 8.60 12.63 2.46
CA ARG A 15 7.82 13.53 1.60
C ARG A 15 7.80 13.03 0.15
N SER A 16 8.92 12.50 -0.33
CA SER A 16 9.03 11.93 -1.68
C SER A 16 8.22 10.65 -1.83
N ILE A 17 8.26 9.77 -0.82
CA ILE A 17 7.42 8.55 -0.78
C ILE A 17 5.94 8.93 -0.83
N ALA A 18 5.51 9.90 -0.02
CA ALA A 18 4.11 10.33 0.01
C ALA A 18 3.66 10.89 -1.36
N VAL A 19 4.47 11.76 -1.99
CA VAL A 19 4.17 12.30 -3.32
C VAL A 19 4.15 11.20 -4.38
N MET A 20 5.12 10.28 -4.34
CA MET A 20 5.17 9.18 -5.31
C MET A 20 3.98 8.24 -5.17
N CYS A 21 3.61 7.86 -3.95
CA CYS A 21 2.40 7.09 -3.69
C CYS A 21 1.15 7.82 -4.19
N GLY A 22 1.05 9.13 -3.96
CA GLY A 22 -0.06 9.95 -4.47
C GLY A 22 -0.17 9.90 -6.00
N ILE A 23 0.96 10.03 -6.72
CA ILE A 23 0.97 9.96 -8.19
C ILE A 23 0.54 8.58 -8.68
N VAL A 24 1.08 7.50 -8.08
CA VAL A 24 0.70 6.12 -8.42
C VAL A 24 -0.78 5.87 -8.17
N TYR A 25 -1.33 6.40 -7.07
CA TYR A 25 -2.75 6.33 -6.76
C TYR A 25 -3.59 7.01 -7.85
N VAL A 26 -3.23 8.24 -8.25
CA VAL A 26 -3.95 8.95 -9.32
C VAL A 26 -3.85 8.20 -10.65
N LEU A 27 -2.69 7.68 -11.01
CA LEU A 27 -2.53 6.85 -12.22
C LEU A 27 -3.40 5.59 -12.18
N ASN A 28 -3.55 4.97 -11.01
CA ASN A 28 -4.44 3.84 -10.83
C ASN A 28 -5.92 4.22 -11.05
N ILE A 29 -6.34 5.41 -10.60
CA ILE A 29 -7.68 5.93 -10.90
C ILE A 29 -7.85 6.22 -12.40
N VAL A 30 -6.88 6.87 -13.04
CA VAL A 30 -6.92 7.16 -14.49
C VAL A 30 -7.07 5.86 -15.30
N ARG A 31 -6.37 4.80 -14.89
CA ARG A 31 -6.50 3.47 -15.49
C ARG A 31 -7.95 2.96 -15.40
N LEU A 32 -8.56 3.02 -14.22
CA LEU A 32 -9.96 2.61 -14.01
C LEU A 32 -10.94 3.44 -14.85
N VAL A 33 -10.72 4.74 -14.94
CA VAL A 33 -11.54 5.64 -15.77
C VAL A 33 -11.40 5.30 -17.26
N ALA A 34 -10.20 4.98 -17.73
CA ALA A 34 -9.97 4.59 -19.12
C ALA A 34 -10.54 3.20 -19.47
N PHE A 35 -10.64 2.29 -18.49
CA PHE A 35 -11.30 0.99 -18.70
C PHE A 35 -12.80 1.13 -18.96
N TYR A 36 -13.46 2.11 -18.35
CA TYR A 36 -14.91 2.28 -18.44
C TYR A 36 -15.44 2.42 -19.88
N PRO A 37 -14.97 3.36 -20.72
CA PRO A 37 -15.47 3.50 -22.09
C PRO A 37 -15.15 2.27 -22.95
N ILE A 38 -13.96 1.68 -22.80
CA ILE A 38 -13.53 0.50 -23.56
C ILE A 38 -14.46 -0.69 -23.28
N ALA A 39 -14.88 -0.86 -22.01
CA ALA A 39 -15.81 -1.91 -21.62
C ALA A 39 -17.23 -1.67 -22.16
N VAL A 40 -17.72 -0.43 -22.09
CA VAL A 40 -19.07 -0.07 -22.55
C VAL A 40 -19.20 -0.20 -24.06
N ASP A 41 -18.24 0.32 -24.81
CA ASP A 41 -18.27 0.28 -26.28
C ASP A 41 -18.23 -1.17 -26.79
N SER A 42 -17.41 -2.01 -26.17
CA SER A 42 -17.22 -3.42 -26.58
C SER A 42 -18.40 -4.32 -26.20
N CYS A 43 -19.13 -4.02 -25.12
CA CYS A 43 -20.25 -4.86 -24.62
C CYS A 43 -21.63 -4.34 -25.00
N SER A 44 -21.71 -3.17 -25.61
CA SER A 44 -22.99 -2.58 -26.07
C SER A 44 -23.65 -3.39 -27.19
N LEU A 45 -22.86 -4.11 -28.00
CA LEU A 45 -23.33 -4.81 -29.20
C LEU A 45 -23.74 -6.28 -28.95
N ASP A 46 -23.07 -6.98 -28.03
CA ASP A 46 -23.38 -8.38 -27.70
C ASP A 46 -23.02 -8.70 -26.22
N PRO A 47 -23.93 -8.39 -25.27
CA PRO A 47 -23.63 -8.44 -23.84
C PRO A 47 -23.50 -9.87 -23.26
N ASN A 48 -23.94 -10.90 -23.99
CA ASN A 48 -23.88 -12.29 -23.53
C ASN A 48 -22.64 -13.05 -24.03
N ASN A 49 -21.78 -12.40 -24.82
CA ASN A 49 -20.58 -13.02 -25.37
C ASN A 49 -19.34 -12.65 -24.54
N PRO A 50 -18.62 -13.62 -23.95
CA PRO A 50 -17.41 -13.34 -23.16
C PRO A 50 -16.29 -12.72 -24.00
N SER A 51 -16.35 -12.82 -25.33
CA SER A 51 -15.40 -12.19 -26.24
C SER A 51 -15.43 -10.66 -26.19
N CYS A 52 -16.52 -10.06 -25.68
CA CYS A 52 -16.60 -8.61 -25.45
C CYS A 52 -15.44 -8.10 -24.57
N LEU A 53 -14.97 -8.89 -23.59
CA LEU A 53 -13.97 -8.43 -22.63
C LEU A 53 -12.54 -8.42 -23.21
N ASN A 54 -12.34 -8.95 -24.42
CA ASN A 54 -11.02 -9.05 -25.04
C ASN A 54 -10.31 -7.69 -25.24
N PRO A 55 -10.97 -6.60 -25.71
CA PRO A 55 -10.35 -5.28 -25.83
C PRO A 55 -9.95 -4.67 -24.47
N VAL A 56 -10.76 -4.93 -23.42
CA VAL A 56 -10.44 -4.53 -22.05
C VAL A 56 -9.19 -5.25 -21.56
N TRP A 57 -9.09 -6.55 -21.83
CA TRP A 57 -7.93 -7.37 -21.49
C TRP A 57 -6.67 -6.92 -22.23
N GLN A 58 -6.75 -6.66 -23.54
CA GLN A 58 -5.61 -6.18 -24.33
C GLN A 58 -5.09 -4.82 -23.84
N TYR A 59 -5.98 -3.90 -23.48
CA TYR A 59 -5.59 -2.61 -22.90
C TYR A 59 -4.95 -2.80 -21.51
N HIS A 60 -5.50 -3.70 -20.68
CA HIS A 60 -4.96 -4.02 -19.37
C HIS A 60 -3.52 -4.54 -19.48
N GLU A 61 -3.30 -5.49 -20.37
CA GLU A 61 -2.00 -6.15 -20.61
C GLU A 61 -0.96 -5.15 -21.15
N ALA A 62 -1.35 -4.31 -22.11
CA ALA A 62 -0.46 -3.29 -22.67
C ALA A 62 0.02 -2.26 -21.62
N ILE A 63 -0.90 -1.77 -20.77
CA ILE A 63 -0.55 -0.85 -19.70
C ILE A 63 0.29 -1.52 -18.62
N TYR A 64 -0.02 -2.76 -18.26
CA TYR A 64 0.70 -3.44 -17.19
C TYR A 64 2.12 -3.82 -17.59
N ASN A 65 2.30 -4.34 -18.82
CA ASN A 65 3.62 -4.76 -19.31
C ASN A 65 4.55 -3.58 -19.60
N TRP A 66 4.04 -2.50 -20.20
CA TRP A 66 4.90 -1.41 -20.67
C TRP A 66 4.61 -0.08 -19.99
N GLY A 67 3.33 0.26 -19.78
CA GLY A 67 2.93 1.57 -19.27
C GLY A 67 3.38 1.83 -17.84
N PHE A 68 2.96 0.98 -16.90
CA PHE A 68 3.16 1.22 -15.47
C PHE A 68 4.64 1.18 -15.07
N LEU A 69 5.39 0.20 -15.59
CA LEU A 69 6.82 0.07 -15.33
C LEU A 69 7.59 1.28 -15.85
N LEU A 70 7.31 1.73 -17.08
CA LEU A 70 7.97 2.89 -17.68
C LEU A 70 7.72 4.15 -16.88
N VAL A 71 6.46 4.41 -16.49
CA VAL A 71 6.10 5.60 -15.70
C VAL A 71 6.80 5.59 -14.33
N LEU A 72 6.80 4.44 -13.63
CA LEU A 72 7.49 4.31 -12.35
C LEU A 72 8.99 4.58 -12.46
N VAL A 73 9.65 4.02 -13.47
CA VAL A 73 11.10 4.20 -13.68
C VAL A 73 11.42 5.65 -14.07
N VAL A 74 10.69 6.25 -15.01
CA VAL A 74 10.91 7.64 -15.43
C VAL A 74 10.70 8.61 -14.27
N MET A 75 9.60 8.45 -13.52
CA MET A 75 9.32 9.28 -12.35
C MET A 75 10.41 9.14 -11.29
N TRP A 76 10.87 7.92 -11.04
CA TRP A 76 12.00 7.69 -10.14
C TRP A 76 13.30 8.32 -10.65
N LEU A 77 13.62 8.22 -11.94
CA LEU A 77 14.80 8.83 -12.55
C LEU A 77 14.78 10.36 -12.43
N ILE A 78 13.65 11.01 -12.72
CA ILE A 78 13.49 12.46 -12.57
C ILE A 78 13.74 12.87 -11.12
N TRP A 79 13.16 12.13 -10.17
CA TRP A 79 13.39 12.38 -8.75
C TRP A 79 14.85 12.17 -8.35
N PHE A 80 15.46 11.06 -8.79
CA PHE A 80 16.85 10.71 -8.48
C PHE A 80 17.82 11.76 -9.02
N LEU A 81 17.64 12.20 -10.27
CA LEU A 81 18.45 13.27 -10.88
C LEU A 81 18.29 14.59 -10.13
N LYS A 82 17.05 14.94 -9.75
CA LYS A 82 16.78 16.16 -8.98
C LYS A 82 17.44 16.14 -7.60
N VAL A 83 17.37 15.01 -6.89
CA VAL A 83 17.97 14.87 -5.55
C VAL A 83 19.50 14.81 -5.61
N ARG A 84 20.07 14.17 -6.64
CA ARG A 84 21.53 14.09 -6.85
C ARG A 84 22.14 15.43 -7.31
N GLY A 85 21.36 16.25 -8.01
CA GLY A 85 21.77 17.58 -8.48
C GLY A 85 21.80 18.66 -7.39
N THR A 86 21.15 18.47 -6.24
CA THR A 86 21.19 19.43 -5.12
C THR A 86 22.36 19.15 -4.16
N SER A 87 23.53 18.77 -4.68
CA SER A 87 24.73 18.39 -3.91
C SER A 87 25.38 19.53 -3.12
N THR A 88 24.61 20.53 -2.69
CA THR A 88 24.98 21.31 -1.52
C THR A 88 24.72 20.40 -0.33
N SER A 89 25.79 19.72 0.12
CA SER A 89 25.93 19.03 1.40
C SER A 89 24.76 19.30 2.34
N ILE A 90 23.75 18.42 2.30
CA ILE A 90 22.64 18.45 3.25
C ILE A 90 23.25 18.01 4.56
N ASP A 91 23.68 19.00 5.34
CA ASP A 91 24.32 18.83 6.62
C ASP A 91 23.42 17.97 7.52
N SER A 92 23.82 16.72 7.71
CA SER A 92 23.14 15.72 8.55
C SER A 92 23.14 16.10 10.03
N SER A 93 23.78 17.21 10.39
CA SER A 93 23.84 17.74 11.76
C SER A 93 22.50 18.31 12.27
N SER A 94 21.56 18.67 11.37
CA SER A 94 20.30 19.36 11.74
C SER A 94 19.06 18.47 11.86
N GLU A 95 19.18 17.14 11.78
CA GLU A 95 18.02 16.24 11.89
C GLU A 95 17.46 16.23 13.34
N LYS A 96 16.41 17.03 13.55
CA LYS A 96 15.72 17.22 14.83
C LYS A 96 14.90 16.01 15.29
N TYR A 97 14.70 15.00 14.44
CA TYR A 97 13.86 13.84 14.70
C TYR A 97 14.57 12.57 14.21
N HIS A 98 14.79 11.61 15.10
CA HIS A 98 15.34 10.30 14.77
C HIS A 98 14.27 9.24 15.00
N ILE A 99 14.03 8.39 14.00
CA ILE A 99 13.13 7.25 14.12
C ILE A 99 13.91 6.10 14.76
N SER A 100 13.56 5.74 15.98
CA SER A 100 14.21 4.65 16.74
C SER A 100 13.19 3.56 17.05
N PHE A 101 13.62 2.30 17.05
CA PHE A 101 12.79 1.21 17.57
C PHE A 101 12.69 1.32 19.09
N ARG A 102 11.48 1.14 19.63
CA ARG A 102 11.24 1.24 21.06
C ARG A 102 11.93 0.09 21.80
N LYS A 103 12.91 0.42 22.65
CA LYS A 103 13.68 -0.56 23.44
C LYS A 103 13.05 -0.87 24.81
N SER A 104 12.26 0.05 25.36
CA SER A 104 11.54 -0.13 26.63
C SER A 104 10.05 -0.37 26.42
N TRP A 105 9.58 -1.54 26.84
CA TRP A 105 8.19 -1.98 26.66
C TRP A 105 7.44 -1.89 27.99
N SER A 106 6.41 -1.04 28.06
CA SER A 106 5.47 -0.96 29.19
C SER A 106 4.36 -2.01 29.07
N LYS A 107 3.71 -2.37 30.19
CA LYS A 107 2.56 -3.28 30.23
C LYS A 107 1.42 -2.86 29.27
N VAL A 108 1.25 -1.55 29.07
CA VAL A 108 0.24 -1.00 28.14
C VAL A 108 0.54 -1.38 26.68
N HIS A 109 1.81 -1.39 26.27
CA HIS A 109 2.18 -1.77 24.90
C HIS A 109 1.96 -3.26 24.63
N TYR A 110 2.22 -4.11 25.62
CA TYR A 110 1.89 -5.54 25.53
C TYR A 110 0.38 -5.78 25.45
N ALA A 111 -0.44 -5.02 26.18
CA ALA A 111 -1.89 -5.09 26.07
C ALA A 111 -2.40 -4.71 24.67
N ILE A 112 -1.85 -3.64 24.08
CA ILE A 112 -2.21 -3.22 22.72
C ILE A 112 -1.77 -4.26 21.68
N LEU A 113 -0.57 -4.83 21.80
CA LEU A 113 -0.14 -5.91 20.92
C LEU A 113 -1.03 -7.16 21.04
N GLY A 114 -1.47 -7.50 22.25
CA GLY A 114 -2.43 -8.59 22.47
C GLY A 114 -3.77 -8.33 21.77
N PHE A 115 -4.26 -7.09 21.81
CA PHE A 115 -5.46 -6.69 21.08
C PHE A 115 -5.28 -6.80 19.55
N VAL A 116 -4.13 -6.37 19.02
CA VAL A 116 -3.81 -6.53 17.59
C VAL A 116 -3.77 -8.00 17.18
N LEU A 117 -3.14 -8.85 17.99
CA LEU A 117 -3.10 -10.30 17.73
C LEU A 117 -4.51 -10.88 17.65
N LEU A 118 -5.40 -10.48 18.57
CA LEU A 118 -6.79 -10.92 18.58
C LEU A 118 -7.52 -10.47 17.31
N MET A 119 -7.29 -9.22 16.85
CA MET A 119 -7.84 -8.75 15.57
C MET A 119 -7.35 -9.53 14.35
N LEU A 120 -6.08 -9.95 14.33
CA LEU A 120 -5.55 -10.79 13.24
C LEU A 120 -6.19 -12.18 13.24
N ILE A 121 -6.38 -12.76 14.42
CA ILE A 121 -7.06 -14.06 14.57
C ILE A 121 -8.53 -13.95 14.14
N SER A 122 -9.25 -12.90 14.57
CA SER A 122 -10.65 -12.71 14.17
C SER A 122 -10.79 -12.47 12.66
N SER A 123 -9.83 -11.76 12.05
CA SER A 123 -9.77 -11.59 10.60
C SER A 123 -9.68 -12.93 9.88
N ALA A 124 -8.79 -13.83 10.30
CA ALA A 124 -8.66 -15.15 9.69
C ALA A 124 -9.92 -15.98 9.90
N TYR A 125 -10.47 -15.95 11.12
CA TYR A 125 -11.68 -16.68 11.50
C TYR A 125 -12.90 -16.26 10.66
N SER A 126 -13.03 -14.96 10.35
CA SER A 126 -14.14 -14.42 9.55
C SER A 126 -14.18 -14.97 8.12
N VAL A 127 -13.03 -15.31 7.53
CA VAL A 127 -12.97 -15.85 6.16
C VAL A 127 -13.23 -17.36 6.19
N THR A 128 -12.64 -18.08 7.14
CA THR A 128 -12.68 -19.55 7.15
C THR A 128 -14.00 -20.13 7.64
N ASN A 129 -14.77 -19.41 8.47
CA ASN A 129 -16.06 -19.89 9.00
C ASN A 129 -17.26 -19.38 8.21
N ASN A 130 -17.04 -18.61 7.14
CA ASN A 130 -18.12 -18.22 6.26
C ASN A 130 -18.28 -19.29 5.17
N GLU A 131 -19.29 -20.16 5.32
CA GLU A 131 -19.58 -21.23 4.38
C GLU A 131 -19.81 -20.71 2.95
N GLU A 132 -20.48 -19.56 2.81
CA GLU A 132 -20.71 -18.93 1.49
C GLU A 132 -19.39 -18.48 0.86
N ALA A 133 -18.46 -17.93 1.64
CA ALA A 133 -17.15 -17.52 1.13
C ALA A 133 -16.30 -18.72 0.71
N MET A 134 -16.35 -19.82 1.48
CA MET A 134 -15.61 -21.05 1.16
C MET A 134 -16.18 -21.77 -0.08
N GLN A 135 -17.51 -21.79 -0.24
CA GLN A 135 -18.15 -22.32 -1.45
C GLN A 135 -17.88 -21.43 -2.67
N ALA A 136 -17.89 -20.11 -2.49
CA ALA A 136 -17.55 -19.16 -3.55
C ALA A 136 -16.10 -19.36 -4.03
N LYS A 137 -15.17 -19.61 -3.12
CA LYS A 137 -13.78 -19.94 -3.45
C LYS A 137 -13.67 -21.20 -4.30
N GLU A 138 -14.34 -22.29 -3.91
CA GLU A 138 -14.32 -23.55 -4.65
C GLU A 138 -14.87 -23.36 -6.08
N THR A 139 -15.97 -22.62 -6.21
CA THR A 139 -16.55 -22.27 -7.51
C THR A 139 -15.59 -21.43 -8.35
N LEU A 140 -14.89 -20.47 -7.74
CA LEU A 140 -13.87 -19.64 -8.41
C LEU A 140 -12.69 -20.49 -8.91
N ASP A 141 -12.19 -21.41 -8.08
CA ASP A 141 -11.10 -22.31 -8.42
C ASP A 141 -11.49 -23.21 -9.62
N PHE A 142 -12.74 -23.69 -9.66
CA PHE A 142 -13.27 -24.42 -10.81
C PHE A 142 -13.37 -23.56 -12.09
N CYS A 143 -13.85 -22.33 -11.97
CA CYS A 143 -13.94 -21.38 -13.09
C CYS A 143 -12.56 -21.02 -13.65
N SER A 144 -11.57 -20.83 -12.77
CA SER A 144 -10.18 -20.58 -13.16
C SER A 144 -9.56 -21.80 -13.84
N PHE A 145 -9.80 -23.00 -13.32
CA PHE A 145 -9.30 -24.25 -13.91
C PHE A 145 -9.89 -24.53 -15.29
N SER A 146 -11.18 -24.26 -15.46
CA SER A 146 -11.90 -24.49 -16.72
C SER A 146 -11.73 -23.35 -17.73
N SER A 147 -11.14 -22.21 -17.34
CA SER A 147 -11.05 -20.97 -18.15
C SER A 147 -12.41 -20.46 -18.65
N ILE A 148 -13.46 -20.70 -17.86
CA ILE A 148 -14.84 -20.30 -18.20
C ILE A 148 -15.23 -19.07 -17.38
N SER A 149 -15.66 -18.00 -18.06
CA SER A 149 -16.25 -16.81 -17.43
C SER A 149 -17.77 -16.82 -17.59
N THR A 150 -18.46 -17.51 -16.69
CA THR A 150 -19.94 -17.49 -16.62
C THR A 150 -20.45 -16.54 -15.53
N ASN A 151 -21.74 -16.21 -15.58
CA ASN A 151 -22.40 -15.40 -14.55
C ASN A 151 -22.24 -15.96 -13.12
N GLN A 152 -22.17 -17.29 -12.97
CA GLN A 152 -21.93 -17.93 -11.67
C GLN A 152 -20.51 -17.67 -11.16
N CYS A 153 -19.51 -17.69 -12.04
CA CYS A 153 -18.12 -17.35 -11.69
C CYS A 153 -18.00 -15.90 -11.21
N MET A 154 -18.68 -14.96 -11.88
CA MET A 154 -18.68 -13.55 -11.50
C MET A 154 -19.35 -13.32 -10.14
N ALA A 155 -20.47 -13.99 -9.86
CA ALA A 155 -21.14 -13.91 -8.57
C ALA A 155 -20.27 -14.49 -7.44
N ALA A 156 -19.65 -15.65 -7.67
CA ALA A 156 -18.71 -16.26 -6.72
C ALA A 156 -17.49 -15.37 -6.45
N GLN A 157 -16.94 -14.74 -7.50
CA GLN A 157 -15.84 -13.79 -7.36
C GLN A 157 -16.18 -12.61 -6.47
N ASN A 158 -17.35 -12.00 -6.68
CA ASN A 158 -17.78 -10.85 -5.88
C ASN A 158 -17.97 -11.22 -4.39
N THR A 159 -18.56 -12.39 -4.11
CA THR A 159 -18.74 -12.87 -2.73
C THR A 159 -17.40 -13.13 -2.04
N TRP A 160 -16.45 -13.75 -2.74
CA TRP A 160 -15.11 -13.99 -2.24
C TRP A 160 -14.33 -12.69 -1.99
N ASP A 161 -14.36 -11.76 -2.95
CA ASP A 161 -13.66 -10.48 -2.86
C ASP A 161 -14.19 -9.64 -1.69
N ASN A 162 -15.49 -9.65 -1.43
CA ASN A 162 -16.09 -8.94 -0.29
C ASN A 162 -15.62 -9.52 1.07
N ALA A 163 -15.59 -10.85 1.20
CA ALA A 163 -15.11 -11.51 2.41
C ALA A 163 -13.63 -11.24 2.67
N ILE A 164 -12.80 -11.31 1.62
CA ILE A 164 -11.36 -11.06 1.69
C ILE A 164 -11.06 -9.59 2.00
N ASN A 165 -11.76 -8.65 1.38
CA ASN A 165 -11.56 -7.22 1.62
C ASN A 165 -11.85 -6.85 3.09
N THR A 166 -12.93 -7.41 3.65
CA THR A 166 -13.27 -7.22 5.06
C THR A 166 -12.16 -7.71 5.99
N ALA A 167 -11.60 -8.90 5.72
CA ALA A 167 -10.49 -9.45 6.47
C ALA A 167 -9.21 -8.61 6.35
N TRP A 168 -8.83 -8.23 5.12
CA TRP A 168 -7.65 -7.39 4.89
C TRP A 168 -7.73 -6.03 5.57
N SER A 169 -8.91 -5.41 5.59
CA SER A 169 -9.11 -4.13 6.27
C SER A 169 -8.82 -4.24 7.77
N MET A 170 -9.37 -5.28 8.44
CA MET A 170 -9.12 -5.53 9.86
C MET A 170 -7.63 -5.83 10.13
N ALA A 171 -7.00 -6.64 9.28
CA ALA A 171 -5.59 -6.99 9.43
C ALA A 171 -4.66 -5.78 9.23
N PHE A 172 -4.95 -4.94 8.25
CA PHE A 172 -4.17 -3.74 7.96
C PHE A 172 -4.22 -2.73 9.10
N ILE A 173 -5.41 -2.48 9.65
CA ILE A 173 -5.57 -1.59 10.81
C ILE A 173 -4.79 -2.13 12.02
N GLY A 174 -4.86 -3.45 12.27
CA GLY A 174 -4.07 -4.09 13.32
C GLY A 174 -2.57 -3.88 13.15
N LEU A 175 -2.06 -4.04 11.93
CA LEU A 175 -0.64 -3.84 11.62
C LEU A 175 -0.21 -2.38 11.80
N LEU A 176 -1.04 -1.41 11.39
CA LEU A 176 -0.75 0.00 11.62
C LEU A 176 -0.66 0.35 13.11
N ILE A 177 -1.55 -0.20 13.93
CA ILE A 177 -1.50 -0.01 15.39
C ILE A 177 -0.21 -0.62 15.96
N ALA A 178 0.15 -1.84 15.54
CA ALA A 178 1.40 -2.47 15.97
C ALA A 178 2.63 -1.66 15.57
N ALA A 179 2.67 -1.13 14.34
CA ALA A 179 3.75 -0.27 13.86
C ALA A 179 3.85 1.03 14.67
N GLY A 180 2.71 1.67 14.97
CA GLY A 180 2.66 2.88 15.79
C GLY A 180 3.14 2.67 17.23
N VAL A 181 2.91 1.48 17.81
CA VAL A 181 3.42 1.13 19.15
C VAL A 181 4.92 0.83 19.11
N ALA A 182 5.39 0.13 18.07
CA ALA A 182 6.78 -0.30 17.94
C ALA A 182 7.75 0.85 17.62
N ILE A 183 7.30 1.86 16.89
CA ILE A 183 8.12 3.00 16.47
C ILE A 183 8.08 4.12 17.52
N LYS A 184 9.25 4.63 17.91
CA LYS A 184 9.36 5.84 18.74
C LYS A 184 10.03 6.94 17.91
N ILE A 185 9.39 8.12 17.87
CA ILE A 185 9.96 9.32 17.26
C ILE A 185 10.58 10.14 18.38
N ASP A 186 11.90 10.12 18.48
CA ASP A 186 12.62 10.95 19.44
C ASP A 186 12.94 12.31 18.78
N LYS A 187 12.49 13.39 19.40
CA LYS A 187 12.92 14.75 19.07
C LYS A 187 14.26 14.98 19.79
N ARG A 188 15.29 15.46 19.09
CA ARG A 188 16.47 16.00 19.77
C ARG A 188 16.02 17.26 20.51
N ASP A 189 15.93 17.17 21.82
CA ASP A 189 15.77 18.34 22.68
C ASP A 189 17.08 19.12 22.66
N THR A 190 17.02 20.35 22.16
CA THR A 190 18.05 21.38 22.29
C THR A 190 18.19 21.88 23.74
N SER A 191 17.98 21.01 24.74
CA SER A 191 17.98 21.40 26.17
C SER A 191 19.37 21.27 26.82
N SER A 192 20.31 20.51 26.22
CA SER A 192 21.65 20.35 26.78
C SER A 192 22.59 21.55 26.56
N LYS A 193 22.14 22.62 25.87
CA LYS A 193 22.94 23.83 25.66
C LYS A 193 22.57 24.99 26.58
N GLU A 194 21.44 24.91 27.28
CA GLU A 194 20.98 25.98 28.18
C GLU A 194 21.34 25.70 29.65
N SER A 195 21.41 24.42 30.06
CA SER A 195 21.88 24.03 31.40
C SER A 195 23.40 24.16 31.59
N ALA A 196 24.18 24.29 30.51
CA ALA A 196 25.63 24.51 30.58
C ALA A 196 26.03 25.99 30.66
N LEU A 197 25.08 26.92 30.47
CA LEU A 197 25.31 28.37 30.56
C LEU A 197 24.83 28.95 31.90
N SER A 198 23.94 28.25 32.63
CA SER A 198 23.47 28.66 33.96
C SER A 198 24.34 28.21 35.13
N GLU A 199 25.40 27.43 34.87
CA GLU A 199 26.42 27.03 35.87
C GLU A 199 27.71 27.85 35.75
N SER A 200 27.74 28.84 34.84
CA SER A 200 28.89 29.71 34.56
C SER A 200 28.64 31.20 34.82
N GLU A 201 27.56 31.56 35.54
CA GLU A 201 27.30 32.92 36.04
C GLU A 201 27.20 32.94 37.57
#